data_AF-A0A3B9NMW7-F1
#
_entry.id   AF-A0A3B9NMW7-F1
#
_cell.length_a   1.000
_cell.length_b   1.000
_cell.length_c   1.000
_cell.angle_alpha   90.00
_cell.angle_beta   90.00
_cell.angle_gamma   90.00
#
_symmetry.space_group_name_H-M   'P 1'
#
loop_
_entity.id
_entity.type
_entity.pdbx_description
1 polymer ?
#
loop_
_entity_poly.entity_id
_entity_poly.type
_entity_poly.pdbx_seq_one_letter_code
_entity_poly.pdbx_strand_id
1 'polypeptide(L)' 'MLDALIGPVTGLLDKFIPDADERNRLAHEIATMSERHAHELAKGQLEVNKAEAAHKSMFVAGWRPFVGWT' A
#
# COMPACT_ATOMS: atom_id res chain seq x y z
N MET A 1 -6.44 -1.51 5.53
CA MET A 1 -5.71 -1.96 6.74
C MET A 1 -4.75 -0.89 7.24
N LEU A 2 -3.93 -0.27 6.38
CA LEU A 2 -3.08 0.87 6.77
C LEU A 2 -3.89 2.09 7.25
N ASP A 3 -5.01 2.43 6.59
CA ASP A 3 -5.86 3.56 7.02
C ASP A 3 -6.41 3.44 8.44
N ALA A 4 -6.62 2.20 8.92
CA ALA A 4 -7.08 1.94 10.29
C ALA A 4 -5.98 2.23 11.33
N LEU A 5 -4.70 2.25 10.91
CA LEU A 5 -3.55 2.55 11.78
C LEU A 5 -3.23 4.05 11.80
N ILE A 6 -3.68 4.83 10.82
CA ILE A 6 -3.41 6.28 10.74
C ILE A 6 -4.07 7.01 11.92
N GLY A 7 -5.34 6.75 12.22
CA GLY A 7 -6.07 7.41 13.31
C GLY A 7 -5.40 7.28 14.69
N PRO A 8 -5.05 6.06 15.16
CA PRO A 8 -4.33 5.85 16.42
C PRO A 8 -2.95 6.52 16.45
N VAL A 9 -2.21 6.53 15.33
CA VAL A 9 -0.90 7.21 15.23
C VAL A 9 -1.05 8.73 15.33
N THR A 10 -2.12 9.29 14.76
CA THR A 10 -2.40 10.73 14.85
C THR A 10 -2.70 11.15 16.30
N GLY A 11 -3.46 10.33 17.04
CA GLY A 11 -3.72 10.54 18.47
C GLY A 11 -2.48 10.39 19.36
N LEU A 12 -1.48 9.62 18.94
CA LEU A 12 -0.17 9.57 19.60
C LEU A 12 0.65 10.84 19.31
N LEU A 13 0.63 11.35 18.07
CA LEU A 13 1.29 12.62 17.72
C LEU A 13 0.74 13.78 18.56
N ASP A 14 -0.57 13.84 18.79
CA ASP A 14 -1.21 14.85 19.66
C ASP A 14 -0.69 14.85 21.09
N LYS A 15 -0.23 13.70 21.60
CA LYS A 15 0.23 13.56 22.98
C LYS A 15 1.71 13.90 23.17
N PHE A 16 2.51 13.80 22.10
CA PHE A 16 3.96 13.94 22.17
C PHE A 16 4.52 15.11 21.36
N ILE A 17 3.73 15.74 20.48
CA ILE A 17 4.12 16.91 19.70
C ILE A 17 3.21 18.10 20.06
N PRO A 18 3.71 19.06 20.85
CA PRO A 18 2.95 20.25 21.24
C PRO A 18 2.75 21.26 20.10
N ASP A 19 3.63 21.25 19.10
CA ASP A 19 3.60 22.18 17.97
C ASP A 19 2.60 21.72 16.89
N ALA A 20 1.62 22.57 16.60
CA ALA A 20 0.50 22.21 15.74
C ALA A 20 0.89 22.06 14.26
N ASP A 21 1.87 22.85 13.79
CA ASP A 21 2.31 22.85 12.40
C ASP A 21 3.17 21.63 12.11
N GLU A 22 4.11 21.29 12.99
CA GLU A 22 4.94 20.10 12.87
C GLU A 22 4.12 18.81 12.94
N ARG A 23 3.11 18.76 13.81
CA ARG A 23 2.16 17.64 13.86
C ARG A 23 1.41 17.48 12.54
N ASN A 24 0.87 18.56 11.99
CA ASN A 24 0.11 18.51 10.73
C ASN A 24 1.00 18.07 9.56
N ARG A 25 2.26 18.54 9.52
CA ARG A 25 3.26 18.09 8.55
C ARG A 25 3.52 16.58 8.66
N LEU A 26 3.75 16.07 9.87
CA LEU A 26 4.01 14.65 10.11
C LEU A 26 2.80 13.77 9.80
N ALA A 27 1.60 14.18 10.19
CA ALA A 27 0.37 13.47 9.85
C ALA A 27 0.17 13.38 8.33
N HIS A 28 0.44 14.47 7.60
CA HIS A 28 0.39 14.49 6.14
C HIS A 28 1.48 13.62 5.49
N GLU A 29 2.70 13.65 6.01
CA GLU A 29 3.79 12.80 5.54
C GLU A 29 3.48 11.31 5.76
N ILE A 30 2.90 10.95 6.91
CA ILE A 30 2.48 9.57 7.18
C ILE A 30 1.38 9.12 6.22
N ALA A 31 0.37 9.96 5.98
CA ALA A 31 -0.67 9.66 5.01
C ALA A 31 -0.09 9.48 3.60
N THR A 32 0.78 10.39 3.17
CA THR A 32 1.43 10.35 1.86
C THR A 32 2.35 9.12 1.71
N MET A 33 3.11 8.77 2.75
CA MET A 33 3.95 7.56 2.76
C MET A 33 3.10 6.29 2.67
N SER A 34 1.97 6.24 3.39
CA SER A 34 1.02 5.12 3.31
C SER A 34 0.51 4.92 1.89
N GLU A 35 0.09 6.00 1.22
CA GLU A 35 -0.34 5.96 -0.19
C GLU A 35 0.79 5.53 -1.12
N ARG A 36 2.00 6.06 -0.94
CA ARG A 36 3.18 5.65 -1.75
C ARG A 36 3.49 4.17 -1.60
N HIS A 37 3.46 3.64 -0.38
CA HIS A 37 3.67 2.22 -0.15
C HIS A 37 2.57 1.35 -0.77
N ALA A 38 1.31 1.76 -0.66
CA ALA A 38 0.21 1.07 -1.33
C ALA A 38 0.40 1.02 -2.85
N HIS A 39 0.84 2.13 -3.46
CA HIS A 39 1.17 2.19 -4.88
C HIS A 39 2.37 1.33 -5.26
N GLU A 40 3.43 1.31 -4.45
CA GLU A 40 4.59 0.44 -4.68
C GLU A 40 4.22 -1.04 -4.63
N LEU A 41 3.39 -1.43 -3.66
CA LEU A 41 2.91 -2.80 -3.51
C LEU A 41 2.03 -3.21 -4.71
N ALA A 42 1.12 -2.33 -5.14
CA ALA A 42 0.32 -2.54 -6.33
C ALA A 42 1.19 -2.70 -7.60
N LYS A 43 2.22 -1.87 -7.76
CA LYS A 43 3.19 -2.00 -8.87
C LYS A 43 3.94 -3.33 -8.81
N GLY A 44 4.37 -3.76 -7.63
CA GLY A 44 5.00 -5.06 -7.44
C GLY A 44 4.11 -6.22 -7.89
N GLN A 45 2.82 -6.17 -7.55
CA GLN A 45 1.85 -7.17 -8.00
C GLN A 45 1.68 -7.15 -9.53
N LEU A 46 1.65 -5.97 -10.15
CA LEU A 46 1.56 -5.85 -11.61
C LEU A 46 2.77 -6.47 -12.32
N GLU A 47 3.99 -6.28 -11.81
CA GLU A 47 5.19 -6.89 -12.37
C GLU A 47 5.15 -8.42 -12.27
N VAL A 48 4.74 -8.95 -11.11
CA VAL A 48 4.56 -10.39 -10.91
C VAL A 48 3.51 -10.95 -11.88
N ASN A 49 2.37 -10.28 -12.01
CA ASN A 49 1.32 -10.67 -12.96
C ASN A 49 1.82 -10.69 -14.41
N LYS A 50 2.59 -9.68 -14.80
CA LYS A 50 3.18 -9.58 -16.15
C LYS A 50 4.19 -10.69 -16.40
N ALA A 51 5.03 -11.00 -15.42
CA ALA A 51 6.01 -12.09 -15.53
C ALA A 51 5.33 -13.45 -15.67
N GLU A 52 4.27 -13.70 -14.90
CA GLU A 52 3.51 -14.96 -14.99
C GLU A 52 2.71 -15.05 -16.29
N ALA A 53 2.11 -13.95 -16.77
CA ALA A 53 1.41 -13.90 -18.04
C ALA A 53 2.35 -14.17 -19.25
N ALA A 54 3.63 -13.78 -19.16
CA ALA A 54 4.63 -14.05 -20.18
C ALA A 54 5.19 -15.48 -20.14
N HIS A 55 4.80 -16.29 -19.14
CA HIS A 55 5.34 -17.63 -18.95
C HIS A 55 4.80 -18.62 -20.00
N LYS A 56 5.66 -19.51 -20.53
CA LYS A 56 5.29 -20.48 -21.60
C LYS A 56 4.28 -21.55 -21.15
N SER A 57 4.26 -21.86 -19.85
CA SER A 57 3.27 -22.80 -19.29
C SER A 57 1.92 -22.13 -19.19
N MET A 58 0.92 -22.68 -19.90
CA MET A 58 -0.47 -22.23 -19.81
C MET A 58 -1.05 -22.29 -18.39
N PHE A 59 -0.56 -23.20 -17.54
CA PHE A 59 -0.99 -23.27 -16.14
C PHE A 59 -0.50 -22.06 -15.34
N VAL A 60 0.71 -21.56 -15.63
CA VAL A 60 1.29 -20.39 -14.92
C VAL A 60 0.73 -19.08 -15.48
N ALA A 61 0.55 -18.97 -16.80
CA ALA A 61 0.00 -17.77 -17.40
C ALA A 61 -1.53 -17.64 -17.18
N GLY A 62 -2.24 -18.76 -17.06
CA GLY A 62 -3.71 -18.79 -17.06
C GLY A 62 -4.38 -18.88 -15.69
N TRP A 63 -3.67 -19.18 -14.59
CA TRP A 63 -4.33 -19.44 -13.30
C TRP A 63 -5.08 -18.23 -12.73
N ARG A 64 -4.53 -17.02 -12.91
CA ARG A 64 -5.14 -15.77 -12.42
C ARG A 64 -6.50 -15.48 -13.06
N PRO A 65 -6.63 -15.42 -14.40
CA PRO A 65 -7.93 -15.28 -15.05
C PRO A 65 -8.91 -16.43 -14.76
N PHE A 66 -8.40 -17.65 -14.53
CA PHE A 66 -9.23 -18.83 -14.38
C PHE A 66 -9.86 -18.96 -12.97
N VAL A 67 -9.08 -18.72 -11.92
CA VAL A 67 -9.51 -18.88 -10.50
C VAL A 67 -8.94 -17.84 -9.54
N GLY A 68 -7.90 -17.11 -9.94
CA GLY A 68 -7.21 -16.16 -9.05
C GLY A 68 -7.85 -14.78 -8.94
N TRP A 69 -8.82 -14.44 -9.80
CA TRP A 69 -9.51 -13.14 -9.85
C TRP A 69 -11.03 -13.20 -9.61
N THR A 70 -11.59 -14.40 -9.41
CA THR A 70 -12.98 -14.60 -8.97
C THR A 70 -13.08 -14.43 -7.46
#